data_AF-A0A3D8TTL5-F1
#
_entry.id   AF-A0A3D8TTL5-F1
#
_cell.length_a   1.000
_cell.length_b   1.000
_cell.length_c   1.000
_cell.angle_alpha   90.00
_cell.angle_beta   90.00
_cell.angle_gamma   90.00
#
_symmetry.space_group_name_H-M   'P 1'
#
loop_
_entity.id
_entity.type
_entity.pdbx_description
1 polymer ?
#
loop_
_entity_poly.entity_id
_entity_poly.type
_entity_poly.pdbx_seq_one_letter_code
_entity_poly.pdbx_strand_id
1 'polypeptide(L)'
;MNNQDPNLEEKRMGFENEEKKLKKELHMLKWEFDQFSSLKEMLLAGNFVSASGGSLEDAFEAPRTKILASRIDEIYQNQHIVSSEQIEKYLSTFLGQLTAEKAMVGKRLLQVQTEKGRF
;
A
#
# COMPACT_ATOMS: atom_id res chain seq x y z
N MET A 1 -35.38 -30.41 -15.53
CA MET A 1 -35.45 -29.83 -14.18
C MET A 1 -34.07 -29.26 -13.88
N ASN A 2 -33.93 -27.93 -13.89
CA ASN A 2 -32.70 -27.25 -13.48
C ASN A 2 -32.63 -27.29 -11.95
N ASN A 3 -31.93 -28.27 -11.39
CA ASN A 3 -31.51 -28.21 -10.00
C ASN A 3 -30.19 -27.43 -9.94
N GLN A 4 -30.26 -26.11 -10.16
CA GLN A 4 -29.21 -25.23 -9.62
C GLN A 4 -29.46 -25.19 -8.11
N ASP A 5 -28.56 -25.80 -7.34
CA ASP A 5 -28.60 -25.76 -5.88
C ASP A 5 -28.34 -24.31 -5.45
N PRO A 6 -29.34 -23.59 -4.90
CA PRO A 6 -29.21 -22.17 -4.56
C PRO A 6 -28.03 -21.89 -3.63
N ASN A 7 -27.66 -22.89 -2.81
CA ASN A 7 -26.57 -22.83 -1.85
C ASN A 7 -25.18 -22.86 -2.53
N LEU A 8 -25.05 -23.47 -3.71
CA LEU A 8 -23.81 -23.46 -4.51
C LEU A 8 -23.62 -22.11 -5.23
N GLU A 9 -24.72 -21.53 -5.72
CA GLU A 9 -24.68 -20.24 -6.40
C GLU A 9 -24.37 -19.09 -5.44
N GLU A 10 -24.94 -19.13 -4.23
CA GLU A 10 -24.62 -18.18 -3.15
C GLU A 10 -23.14 -18.27 -2.73
N LYS A 11 -22.59 -19.49 -2.59
CA LYS A 11 -21.16 -19.69 -2.30
C LYS A 11 -20.26 -19.17 -3.41
N ARG A 12 -20.59 -19.44 -4.67
CA ARG A 12 -19.83 -18.93 -5.84
C ARG A 12 -19.82 -17.40 -5.87
N MET A 13 -20.96 -16.75 -5.63
CA MET A 13 -21.03 -15.29 -5.51
C MET A 13 -20.19 -14.76 -4.33
N GLY A 14 -20.19 -15.47 -3.19
CA GLY A 14 -19.34 -15.16 -2.05
C GLY A 14 -17.84 -15.12 -2.40
N PHE A 15 -17.35 -16.14 -3.10
CA PHE A 15 -15.96 -16.18 -3.56
C PHE A 15 -15.64 -15.08 -4.58
N GLU A 16 -16.56 -14.76 -5.49
CA GLU A 16 -16.35 -13.68 -6.46
C GLU A 16 -16.22 -12.30 -5.83
N ASN A 17 -17.06 -12.03 -4.83
CA ASN A 17 -17.01 -10.77 -4.10
C ASN A 17 -15.72 -10.64 -3.30
N GLU A 18 -15.31 -11.70 -2.61
CA GLU A 18 -14.06 -11.73 -1.86
C GLU A 18 -12.84 -11.61 -2.80
N GLU A 19 -12.84 -12.30 -3.95
CA GLU A 19 -11.77 -12.20 -4.94
C GLU A 19 -11.62 -10.76 -5.47
N LYS A 20 -12.73 -10.10 -5.81
CA LYS A 20 -12.74 -8.70 -6.25
C LYS A 20 -12.19 -7.77 -5.17
N LYS A 21 -12.58 -7.98 -3.92
CA LYS A 21 -12.11 -7.19 -2.77
C LYS A 21 -10.59 -7.34 -2.60
N LEU A 22 -10.08 -8.57 -2.59
CA LEU A 22 -8.65 -8.85 -2.43
C LEU A 22 -7.81 -8.31 -3.60
N LYS A 23 -8.33 -8.37 -4.84
CA LYS A 23 -7.67 -7.75 -6.00
C LYS A 23 -7.58 -6.23 -5.86
N LYS A 24 -8.64 -5.58 -5.39
CA LYS A 24 -8.64 -4.13 -5.12
C LYS A 24 -7.63 -3.78 -4.02
N GLU A 25 -7.57 -4.57 -2.96
CA GLU A 25 -6.61 -4.39 -1.88
C GLU A 25 -5.16 -4.55 -2.35
N LEU A 26 -4.86 -5.57 -3.15
CA LEU A 26 -3.53 -5.73 -3.77
C LEU A 26 -3.14 -4.55 -4.67
N HIS A 27 -4.11 -4.02 -5.44
CA HIS A 27 -3.87 -2.85 -6.27
C HIS A 27 -3.51 -1.63 -5.42
N MET A 28 -4.25 -1.39 -4.33
CA MET A 28 -3.95 -0.30 -3.39
C MET A 28 -2.58 -0.47 -2.74
N LEU A 29 -2.26 -1.66 -2.25
CA LEU A 29 -0.96 -1.95 -1.63
C LEU A 29 0.21 -1.75 -2.60
N LYS A 30 0.03 -2.14 -3.87
CA LYS A 30 1.03 -1.88 -4.91
C LYS A 30 1.21 -0.39 -5.16
N TRP A 31 0.11 0.35 -5.29
CA TRP A 31 0.16 1.79 -5.50
C TRP A 31 0.84 2.52 -4.35
N GLU A 32 0.54 2.17 -3.09
CA GLU A 32 1.23 2.71 -1.92
C GLU A 32 2.72 2.36 -1.94
N PHE A 33 3.06 1.11 -2.28
CA PHE A 33 4.46 0.69 -2.38
C PHE A 33 5.26 1.52 -3.41
N ASP A 34 4.69 1.78 -4.58
CA ASP A 34 5.32 2.57 -5.64
C ASP A 34 5.55 4.03 -5.17
N GLN A 35 4.58 4.60 -4.47
CA GLN A 35 4.66 5.96 -3.90
C GLN A 35 5.71 6.05 -2.77
N PHE A 36 5.76 5.08 -1.86
CA PHE A 36 6.80 5.04 -0.81
C PHE A 36 8.20 4.82 -1.39
N SER A 37 8.33 4.03 -2.45
CA SER A 37 9.61 3.84 -3.15
C SER A 37 10.09 5.15 -3.76
N SER A 38 9.19 5.89 -4.41
CA SER A 38 9.48 7.21 -4.96
C SER A 38 9.90 8.22 -3.88
N LEU A 39 9.20 8.22 -2.73
CA LEU A 39 9.58 9.02 -1.57
C LEU A 39 10.99 8.68 -1.08
N LYS A 40 11.33 7.38 -0.95
CA LYS A 40 12.67 6.93 -0.55
C LYS A 40 13.76 7.44 -1.49
N GLU A 41 13.53 7.36 -2.81
CA GLU A 41 14.47 7.86 -3.81
C GLU A 41 14.67 9.39 -3.70
N MET A 42 13.59 10.15 -3.51
CA MET A 42 13.67 11.59 -3.26
C MET A 42 14.49 11.91 -2.01
N LEU A 43 14.35 11.12 -0.94
CA LEU A 43 15.14 11.32 0.27
C LEU A 43 16.63 11.08 0.04
N LEU A 44 16.97 9.98 -0.65
CA LEU A 44 18.36 9.62 -0.94
C LEU A 44 19.03 10.63 -1.89
N ALA A 45 18.26 11.25 -2.78
CA ALA A 45 18.74 12.29 -3.66
C ALA A 45 19.00 13.63 -2.95
N GLY A 46 18.56 13.79 -1.68
CA GLY A 46 18.61 15.07 -0.98
C GLY A 46 17.65 16.12 -1.55
N ASN A 47 16.70 15.70 -2.40
CA ASN A 47 15.77 16.59 -3.10
C ASN A 47 14.52 16.88 -2.28
N PHE A 48 14.70 17.28 -1.03
CA PHE A 48 13.61 17.85 -0.24
C PHE A 48 13.35 19.25 -0.74
N VAL A 49 12.10 19.57 -1.06
CA VAL A 49 11.68 20.84 -1.68
C VAL A 49 12.10 22.00 -0.78
N SER A 50 13.33 22.46 -0.96
CA SER A 50 13.89 23.63 -0.35
C SER A 50 13.76 24.73 -1.37
N ALA A 51 12.85 25.67 -1.09
CA ALA A 51 12.56 26.87 -1.87
C ALA A 51 11.66 26.71 -3.10
N SER A 52 10.35 26.49 -2.88
CA SER A 52 9.25 27.20 -3.58
C SER A 52 7.86 26.64 -3.21
N GLY A 53 7.36 26.92 -1.99
CA GLY A 53 5.92 27.00 -1.69
C GLY A 53 5.01 25.76 -1.80
N GLY A 54 5.51 24.54 -2.05
CA GLY A 54 4.70 23.31 -2.09
C GLY A 54 5.09 22.31 -0.99
N SER A 55 4.11 21.58 -0.45
CA SER A 55 4.33 20.51 0.53
C SER A 55 4.74 19.22 -0.17
N LEU A 56 5.67 18.45 0.40
CA LEU A 56 6.02 17.10 -0.06
C LEU A 56 4.80 16.18 -0.03
N GLU A 57 3.82 16.45 0.84
CA GLU A 57 2.53 15.77 0.83
C GLU A 57 1.83 15.87 -0.54
N ASP A 58 1.91 17.03 -1.20
CA ASP A 58 1.24 17.30 -2.47
C ASP A 58 1.85 16.48 -3.62
N ALA A 59 3.06 15.95 -3.45
CA ALA A 59 3.73 15.12 -4.45
C ALA A 59 3.20 13.67 -4.49
N PHE A 60 2.44 13.25 -3.49
CA PHE A 60 1.95 11.88 -3.36
C PHE A 60 0.43 11.85 -3.29
N GLU A 61 -0.18 10.73 -3.67
CA GLU A 61 -1.64 10.54 -3.58
C GLU A 61 -2.04 9.44 -2.59
N ALA A 62 -1.12 8.50 -2.33
CA ALA A 62 -1.33 7.42 -1.38
C ALA A 62 -1.48 7.97 0.06
N PRO A 63 -2.59 7.69 0.79
CA PRO A 63 -2.85 8.29 2.10
C PRO A 63 -1.75 8.04 3.13
N ARG A 64 -1.25 6.79 3.23
CA ARG A 64 -0.16 6.44 4.14
C ARG A 64 1.14 7.16 3.76
N THR A 65 1.40 7.33 2.47
CA THR A 65 2.58 8.05 1.96
C THR A 65 2.48 9.55 2.21
N LYS A 66 1.30 10.17 2.01
CA LYS A 66 1.03 11.59 2.33
C LYS A 66 1.36 11.92 3.79
N ILE A 67 0.88 11.10 4.73
CA ILE A 67 1.14 11.27 6.17
C ILE A 67 2.65 11.24 6.46
N LEU A 68 3.38 10.31 5.83
CA LEU A 68 4.82 10.20 6.07
C LEU A 68 5.59 11.36 5.42
N ALA A 69 5.22 11.75 4.20
CA ALA A 69 5.78 12.90 3.50
C ALA A 69 5.61 14.19 4.31
N SER A 70 4.40 14.44 4.83
CA SER A 70 4.08 15.59 5.68
C SER A 70 4.97 15.63 6.96
N ARG A 71 5.12 14.49 7.65
CA ARG A 71 6.00 14.40 8.83
C ARG A 71 7.47 14.67 8.52
N ILE A 72 7.95 14.17 7.37
CA ILE A 72 9.32 14.40 6.92
C ILE A 72 9.51 15.91 6.70
N ASP A 73 8.59 16.55 6.00
CA ASP A 73 8.62 18.00 5.78
C ASP A 73 8.61 18.79 7.09
N GLU A 74 7.72 18.45 8.03
CA GLU A 74 7.69 19.10 9.36
C GLU A 74 9.04 19.00 10.09
N ILE A 75 9.68 17.83 10.04
CA ILE A 75 10.99 17.61 10.66
C ILE A 75 12.06 18.49 10.01
N TYR A 76 12.08 18.53 8.68
CA TYR A 76 13.02 19.36 7.90
C TYR A 76 12.82 20.85 8.18
N GLN A 77 11.57 21.34 8.19
CA GLN A 77 11.24 22.74 8.45
C GLN A 77 11.59 23.18 9.88
N ASN A 78 11.35 22.31 10.87
CA ASN A 78 11.61 22.63 12.28
C ASN A 78 13.08 22.49 12.70
N GLN A 79 14.02 22.27 11.75
CA GLN A 79 15.47 22.07 11.99
C GLN A 79 15.82 20.99 13.02
N HIS A 80 14.89 20.09 13.34
CA HIS A 80 15.18 18.95 14.19
C HIS A 80 16.02 17.97 13.35
N ILE A 81 17.29 17.77 13.76
CA ILE A 81 18.19 16.77 13.15
C ILE A 81 17.68 15.38 13.52
N VAL A 82 16.57 14.96 12.94
CA VAL A 82 16.32 13.54 12.70
C VAL A 82 17.33 13.17 11.63
N SER A 83 18.32 12.35 11.98
CA SER A 83 19.33 11.96 11.00
C SER A 83 18.65 11.31 9.80
N SER A 84 19.18 11.53 8.59
CA SER A 84 18.72 10.85 7.37
C SER A 84 18.54 9.34 7.58
N GLU A 85 19.40 8.75 8.42
CA GLU A 85 19.35 7.36 8.87
C GLU A 85 18.07 6.97 9.63
N GLN A 86 17.53 7.84 10.49
CA GLN A 86 16.26 7.60 11.18
C GLN A 86 15.08 7.61 10.22
N ILE A 87 15.06 8.54 9.27
CA ILE A 87 14.00 8.60 8.25
C ILE A 87 14.08 7.38 7.32
N GLU A 88 15.28 6.98 6.93
CA GLU A 88 15.50 5.77 6.13
C GLU A 88 15.02 4.51 6.87
N LYS A 89 15.27 4.43 8.18
CA LYS A 89 14.78 3.32 9.02
C LYS A 89 13.26 3.28 9.09
N TYR A 90 12.59 4.42 9.23
CA TYR A 90 11.13 4.49 9.20
C TYR A 90 10.58 4.00 7.86
N LEU A 91 11.09 4.53 6.74
CA LEU A 91 10.67 4.09 5.41
C LEU A 91 10.89 2.60 5.18
N SER A 92 12.06 2.09 5.55
CA SER A 92 12.41 0.69 5.35
C SER A 92 11.48 -0.22 6.18
N THR A 93 11.09 0.21 7.38
CA THR A 93 10.08 -0.49 8.20
C THR A 93 8.72 -0.51 7.50
N PHE A 94 8.26 0.64 6.98
CA PHE A 94 6.99 0.73 6.26
C PHE A 94 6.97 -0.12 4.98
N LEU A 95 8.05 -0.08 4.20
CA LEU A 95 8.20 -0.93 3.00
C LEU A 95 8.17 -2.42 3.36
N GLY A 96 8.81 -2.79 4.48
CA GLY A 96 8.74 -4.15 5.01
C GLY A 96 7.31 -4.57 5.38
N GLN A 97 6.56 -3.69 6.06
CA GLN A 97 5.16 -3.92 6.41
C GLN A 97 4.26 -4.06 5.17
N LEU A 98 4.37 -3.17 4.20
CA LEU A 98 3.62 -3.26 2.93
C LEU A 98 3.94 -4.53 2.16
N THR A 99 5.21 -4.96 2.16
CA THR A 99 5.62 -6.22 1.55
C THR A 99 4.95 -7.41 2.23
N ALA A 100 4.91 -7.43 3.56
CA ALA A 100 4.25 -8.47 4.34
C ALA A 100 2.72 -8.47 4.11
N GLU A 101 2.08 -7.29 4.13
CA GLU A 101 0.65 -7.13 3.82
C GLU A 101 0.33 -7.67 2.42
N LYS A 102 1.09 -7.25 1.40
CA LYS A 102 0.94 -7.71 0.02
C LYS A 102 1.07 -9.22 -0.11
N ALA A 103 2.04 -9.83 0.59
CA ALA A 103 2.23 -11.28 0.60
C ALA A 103 1.03 -12.00 1.25
N MET A 104 0.51 -11.49 2.37
CA MET A 104 -0.65 -12.07 3.04
C MET A 104 -1.91 -11.99 2.20
N VAL A 105 -2.21 -10.81 1.63
CA VAL A 105 -3.39 -10.63 0.75
C VAL A 105 -3.25 -11.49 -0.50
N GLY A 106 -2.05 -11.58 -1.08
CA GLY A 106 -1.76 -12.45 -2.21
C GLY A 106 -2.01 -13.93 -1.91
N LYS A 107 -1.57 -14.41 -0.74
CA LYS A 107 -1.84 -15.78 -0.28
C LYS A 107 -3.33 -16.05 -0.12
N ARG A 108 -4.07 -15.10 0.48
CA ARG A 108 -5.52 -15.21 0.67
C ARG A 108 -6.26 -15.23 -0.67
N LEU A 109 -5.83 -14.41 -1.64
CA LEU A 109 -6.38 -14.42 -3.00
C LEU A 109 -6.20 -15.78 -3.67
N LEU A 110 -4.98 -16.35 -3.58
CA LEU A 110 -4.71 -17.68 -4.12
C LEU A 110 -5.59 -18.76 -3.48
N GLN A 111 -5.79 -18.68 -2.16
CA GLN A 111 -6.68 -19.59 -1.44
C GLN A 111 -8.12 -19.49 -1.96
N VAL A 112 -8.67 -18.27 -2.06
CA VAL A 112 -10.03 -18.02 -2.59
C VAL A 112 -10.18 -18.56 -4.01
N GLN A 113 -9.19 -18.32 -4.88
CA GLN A 113 -9.21 -18.82 -6.27
C GLN A 113 -9.14 -20.36 -6.33
N THR A 114 -8.33 -20.97 -5.46
CA THR A 114 -8.22 -22.43 -5.36
C THR A 114 -9.52 -23.05 -4.85
N GLU A 115 -10.13 -22.46 -3.82
CA GLU A 115 -11.41 -22.91 -3.28
C GLU A 115 -12.53 -22.75 -4.31
N LYS A 116 -12.61 -21.60 -4.99
CA LYS A 116 -13.55 -21.36 -6.09
C LYS A 116 -13.43 -22.40 -7.20
N GLY A 117 -12.21 -22.77 -7.59
CA GLY A 117 -11.97 -23.77 -8.64
C GLY A 117 -12.36 -25.21 -8.26
N ARG A 118 -12.64 -25.47 -6.97
CA ARG A 118 -13.13 -26.79 -6.48
C ARG A 118 -14.66 -26.89 -6.49
N PHE A 119 -15.38 -25.80 -6.77
CA PHE A 119 -16.84 -25.75 -6.87
C PHE A 119 -17.30 -25.64 -8.32
#